data_AF-A0A2T2X3F0-F1
#
_entry.id   AF-A0A2T2X3F0-F1
#
_cell.length_a   1.000
_cell.length_b   1.000
_cell.length_c   1.000
_cell.angle_alpha   90.00
_cell.angle_beta   90.00
_cell.angle_gamma   90.00
#
_symmetry.space_group_name_H-M   'P 1'
#
loop_
_entity.id
_entity.type
_entity.pdbx_description
1 polymer ?
#
loop_
_entity_poly.entity_id
_entity_poly.type
_entity_poly.pdbx_seq_one_letter_code
_entity_poly.pdbx_strand_id
1 'polypeptide(L)'
;MHLRLWLIPSTIIAFSAIFIGEPEVLAAVTNLSIASPDAVPTLPADYTFTQQITLTNKTNAAAYDVKAAVVLLAPETSYSEVELVQESQTPVNTYHDQYGNLIGTFIWNAIAPHTSVNLSLTYTATSSEVSYHLPTTYPPYNIHSSVYKFYTNPQLESQQVNTDSPVLEQIDQSVIKPGENPEQKAQALFNWVVQNIHYNYSLQASGSAVATAETHLGICSDFADLYVGLLRTAKIPARFVGGYVTSNGSGQGGFHQWVEFYLPTVGWVVADPTWGAYGYFASLQDHWHIGLYDGIRKDITVTWNYSPQALTASQASKQITISYQYQFHKTVPIAPLKPVIVTKHKTTKKVRPILDPPIISHKVQSVPLNFWQQLWVTLTQWVSNSTKSVAHWFAKYF
;
A
#
# COMPACT_ATOMS: atom_id res chain seq x y z
N MET A 1 -73.23 0.37 -26.25
CA MET A 1 -72.52 -0.46 -25.25
C MET A 1 -71.20 -0.90 -25.88
N HIS A 2 -70.10 -0.38 -25.33
CA HIS A 2 -68.65 -0.59 -25.57
C HIS A 2 -68.14 -1.18 -26.91
N LEU A 3 -67.39 -0.41 -27.72
CA LEU A 3 -65.92 -0.19 -27.67
C LEU A 3 -65.08 -1.45 -27.94
N ARG A 4 -64.46 -1.53 -29.12
CA ARG A 4 -63.06 -1.96 -29.30
C ARG A 4 -62.48 -1.26 -30.54
N LEU A 5 -61.65 -0.25 -30.31
CA LEU A 5 -60.91 0.51 -31.31
C LEU A 5 -59.42 0.15 -31.22
N TRP A 6 -58.79 0.17 -32.38
CA TRP A 6 -57.45 -0.26 -32.71
C TRP A 6 -56.32 0.73 -32.29
N LEU A 7 -55.08 0.21 -32.23
CA LEU A 7 -53.84 0.67 -32.92
C LEU A 7 -52.57 0.56 -32.03
N ILE A 8 -51.60 -0.26 -32.51
CA ILE A 8 -50.11 -0.15 -32.66
C ILE A 8 -49.39 1.13 -32.11
N PRO A 9 -48.03 1.29 -32.11
CA PRO A 9 -46.79 0.46 -31.94
C PRO A 9 -45.81 1.03 -30.84
N SER A 10 -44.56 0.52 -30.82
CA SER A 10 -43.31 1.16 -30.30
C SER A 10 -43.07 1.01 -28.79
N THR A 11 -41.87 0.79 -28.24
CA THR A 11 -40.53 1.28 -28.61
C THR A 11 -39.51 0.44 -27.81
N ILE A 12 -38.42 0.01 -28.44
CA ILE A 12 -37.22 -0.48 -27.73
C ILE A 12 -36.59 0.73 -27.05
N ILE A 13 -36.60 0.77 -25.71
CA ILE A 13 -35.82 1.74 -24.94
C ILE A 13 -34.45 1.12 -24.73
N ALA A 14 -33.47 1.53 -25.54
CA ALA A 14 -32.07 1.37 -25.23
C ALA A 14 -31.73 2.32 -24.07
N PHE A 15 -31.59 1.78 -22.86
CA PHE A 15 -30.94 2.51 -21.78
C PHE A 15 -29.43 2.49 -22.02
N SER A 16 -28.95 3.44 -22.82
CA SER A 16 -27.56 3.92 -22.71
C SER A 16 -27.46 4.76 -21.44
N ALA A 17 -27.39 4.09 -20.29
CA ALA A 17 -26.89 4.72 -19.07
C ALA A 17 -25.37 4.80 -19.21
N ILE A 18 -24.87 5.93 -19.72
CA ILE A 18 -23.50 6.34 -19.43
C ILE A 18 -23.50 6.63 -17.93
N PHE A 19 -23.21 5.62 -17.12
CA PHE A 19 -22.79 5.84 -15.75
C PHE A 19 -21.46 6.58 -15.83
N ILE A 20 -21.51 7.90 -15.73
CA ILE A 20 -20.39 8.65 -15.17
C ILE A 20 -20.38 8.24 -13.69
N GLY A 21 -19.81 7.07 -13.40
CA GLY A 21 -19.68 6.59 -12.05
C GLY A 21 -18.76 7.54 -11.31
N GLU A 22 -19.20 8.05 -10.17
CA GLU A 22 -18.33 8.82 -9.29
C GLU A 22 -17.06 8.00 -8.99
N PRO A 23 -15.89 8.64 -8.81
CA PRO A 23 -14.59 7.96 -8.65
C PRO A 23 -14.63 6.89 -7.56
N GLU A 24 -15.43 7.12 -6.51
CA GLU A 24 -15.66 6.18 -5.41
C GLU A 24 -16.43 4.93 -5.82
N VAL A 25 -17.45 5.05 -6.68
CA VAL A 25 -18.18 3.89 -7.21
C VAL A 25 -17.26 3.08 -8.12
N LEU A 26 -16.43 3.75 -8.94
CA LEU A 26 -15.48 3.06 -9.78
C LEU A 26 -14.43 2.34 -8.93
N ALA A 27 -13.77 3.02 -8.00
CA ALA A 27 -12.78 2.42 -7.09
C ALA A 27 -13.37 1.26 -6.26
N ALA A 28 -14.62 1.40 -5.77
CA ALA A 28 -15.29 0.37 -4.99
C ALA A 28 -15.70 -0.87 -5.81
N VAL A 29 -16.08 -0.70 -7.08
CA VAL A 29 -16.56 -1.79 -7.95
C VAL A 29 -15.42 -2.50 -8.67
N THR A 30 -14.36 -1.77 -8.99
CA THR A 30 -13.24 -2.27 -9.79
C THR A 30 -12.00 -2.59 -8.95
N ASN A 31 -12.08 -2.31 -7.65
CA ASN A 31 -10.96 -2.36 -6.73
C ASN A 31 -9.78 -1.50 -7.21
N LEU A 32 -9.98 -0.43 -7.98
CA LEU A 32 -8.84 0.22 -8.63
C LEU A 32 -8.16 1.25 -7.71
N SER A 33 -6.83 1.23 -7.62
CA SER A 33 -6.06 2.42 -7.23
C SER A 33 -6.00 3.35 -8.45
N ILE A 34 -6.77 4.43 -8.40
CA ILE A 34 -6.85 5.44 -9.45
C ILE A 34 -6.32 6.75 -8.88
N ALA A 35 -5.49 7.45 -9.66
CA ALA A 35 -5.19 8.85 -9.44
C ALA A 35 -6.49 9.65 -9.24
N SER A 36 -6.47 10.62 -8.32
CA SER A 36 -7.60 11.49 -8.07
C SER A 36 -7.89 12.35 -9.30
N PRO A 37 -9.13 12.40 -9.80
CA PRO A 37 -9.50 13.33 -10.88
C PRO A 37 -9.50 14.80 -10.42
N ASP A 38 -9.53 15.05 -9.11
CA ASP A 38 -9.48 16.41 -8.54
C ASP A 38 -8.05 16.91 -8.31
N ALA A 39 -7.05 16.08 -8.63
CA ALA A 39 -5.66 16.48 -8.61
C ALA A 39 -5.35 17.44 -9.76
N VAL A 40 -4.56 18.46 -9.44
CA VAL A 40 -4.08 19.49 -10.36
C VAL A 40 -2.57 19.40 -10.44
N PRO A 41 -2.02 18.47 -11.25
CA PRO A 41 -0.58 18.35 -11.41
C PRO A 41 -0.03 19.54 -12.22
N THR A 42 1.08 20.12 -11.77
CA THR A 42 1.74 21.23 -12.47
C THR A 42 3.26 21.06 -12.45
N LEU A 43 3.95 21.77 -13.35
CA LEU A 43 5.41 21.81 -13.42
C LEU A 43 6.08 20.41 -13.48
N PRO A 44 5.71 19.55 -14.45
CA PRO A 44 6.26 18.20 -14.53
C PRO A 44 7.77 18.24 -14.78
N ALA A 45 8.48 17.28 -14.19
CA ALA A 45 9.87 16.99 -14.44
C ALA A 45 10.06 15.51 -14.79
N ASP A 46 10.89 15.29 -15.82
CA ASP A 46 11.23 13.95 -16.28
C ASP A 46 12.55 13.49 -15.67
N TYR A 47 12.59 12.20 -15.35
CA TYR A 47 13.71 11.52 -14.74
C TYR A 47 13.97 10.22 -15.49
N THR A 48 15.24 9.84 -15.57
CA THR A 48 15.65 8.47 -15.85
C THR A 48 16.38 7.95 -14.64
N PHE A 49 16.07 6.74 -14.19
CA PHE A 49 16.83 6.14 -13.12
C PHE A 49 17.07 4.66 -13.34
N THR A 50 18.23 4.19 -12.88
CA THR A 50 18.56 2.78 -12.88
C THR A 50 18.60 2.26 -11.46
N GLN A 51 17.80 1.23 -11.19
CA GLN A 51 17.88 0.39 -10.02
C GLN A 51 18.89 -0.73 -10.30
N GLN A 52 19.99 -0.73 -9.58
CA GLN A 52 20.97 -1.82 -9.58
C GLN A 52 20.75 -2.67 -8.34
N ILE A 53 20.61 -3.99 -8.52
CA ILE A 53 20.46 -4.97 -7.43
C ILE A 53 21.58 -5.99 -7.56
N THR A 54 22.39 -6.12 -6.52
CA THR A 54 23.50 -7.07 -6.43
C THR A 54 23.21 -8.08 -5.32
N LEU A 55 23.15 -9.35 -5.68
CA LEU A 55 23.07 -10.46 -4.72
C LEU A 55 24.46 -11.07 -4.59
N THR A 56 25.02 -11.06 -3.39
CA THR A 56 26.36 -11.60 -3.13
C THR A 56 26.30 -12.76 -2.17
N ASN A 57 26.84 -13.91 -2.58
CA ASN A 57 27.04 -15.06 -1.71
C ASN A 57 28.30 -14.83 -0.87
N LYS A 58 28.17 -14.76 0.46
CA LYS A 58 29.26 -14.50 1.41
C LYS A 58 29.90 -15.76 2.00
N THR A 59 29.43 -16.93 1.59
CA THR A 59 29.82 -18.20 2.21
C THR A 59 30.66 -19.06 1.28
N ASN A 60 31.25 -20.12 1.84
CA ASN A 60 32.00 -21.13 1.09
C ASN A 60 31.11 -22.16 0.37
N ALA A 61 29.78 -22.06 0.50
CA ALA A 61 28.83 -22.97 -0.12
C ALA A 61 28.03 -22.24 -1.19
N ALA A 62 27.71 -22.92 -2.30
CA ALA A 62 26.83 -22.36 -3.31
C ALA A 62 25.41 -22.15 -2.75
N ALA A 63 24.76 -21.08 -3.20
CA ALA A 63 23.32 -20.88 -3.02
C ALA A 63 22.63 -21.34 -4.30
N TYR A 64 21.53 -22.07 -4.18
CA TYR A 64 20.78 -22.63 -5.30
C TYR A 64 19.40 -22.03 -5.40
N ASP A 65 18.80 -22.05 -6.59
CA ASP A 65 17.45 -21.58 -6.85
C ASP A 65 17.20 -20.19 -6.22
N VAL A 66 18.15 -19.27 -6.41
CA VAL A 66 18.07 -17.95 -5.81
C VAL A 66 16.99 -17.16 -6.54
N LYS A 67 15.92 -16.80 -5.84
CA LYS A 67 14.78 -16.06 -6.39
C LYS A 67 14.70 -14.69 -5.74
N ALA A 68 14.66 -13.64 -6.56
CA ALA A 68 14.37 -12.27 -6.13
C ALA A 68 13.00 -11.85 -6.65
N ALA A 69 12.11 -11.45 -5.74
CA ALA A 69 10.86 -10.76 -6.05
C ALA A 69 11.11 -9.25 -5.89
N VAL A 70 11.02 -8.51 -6.99
CA VAL A 70 11.39 -7.08 -7.08
C VAL A 70 10.19 -6.29 -7.58
N VAL A 71 9.90 -5.14 -6.96
CA VAL A 71 8.89 -4.22 -7.48
C VAL A 71 9.38 -3.63 -8.82
N LEU A 72 8.61 -3.85 -9.88
CA LEU A 72 8.92 -3.38 -11.24
C LEU A 72 8.27 -2.05 -11.58
N LEU A 73 7.17 -1.65 -10.94
CA LEU A 73 6.52 -0.39 -11.27
C LEU A 73 5.98 0.26 -9.99
N ALA A 74 6.17 1.58 -9.94
CA ALA A 74 5.53 2.45 -8.97
C ALA A 74 4.01 2.46 -9.07
N PRO A 75 3.25 2.87 -8.04
CA PRO A 75 1.87 3.36 -8.12
C PRO A 75 1.70 4.38 -9.25
N GLU A 76 0.58 4.33 -9.97
CA GLU A 76 0.11 5.46 -10.78
C GLU A 76 -0.50 6.40 -9.74
N THR A 77 0.28 7.38 -9.30
CA THR A 77 -0.22 8.40 -8.38
C THR A 77 -0.73 9.59 -9.17
N SER A 78 -1.42 10.50 -8.50
CA SER A 78 -1.90 11.72 -9.15
C SER A 78 -0.80 12.71 -9.55
N TYR A 79 0.45 12.40 -9.21
CA TYR A 79 1.60 13.29 -9.34
C TYR A 79 2.85 12.61 -9.89
N SER A 80 2.86 11.28 -10.05
CA SER A 80 4.03 10.52 -10.49
C SER A 80 3.62 9.34 -11.37
N GLU A 81 4.28 9.23 -12.51
CA GLU A 81 4.20 8.08 -13.43
C GLU A 81 5.60 7.48 -13.60
N VAL A 82 5.72 6.15 -13.55
CA VAL A 82 7.00 5.44 -13.71
C VAL A 82 6.81 4.29 -14.70
N GLU A 83 7.72 4.19 -15.66
CA GLU A 83 7.72 3.16 -16.69
C GLU A 83 9.07 2.43 -16.72
N LEU A 84 9.03 1.09 -16.73
CA LEU A 84 10.21 0.26 -16.96
C LEU A 84 10.55 0.29 -18.46
N VAL A 85 11.73 0.79 -18.80
CA VAL A 85 12.18 0.95 -20.20
C VAL A 85 13.28 -0.02 -20.61
N GLN A 86 14.04 -0.56 -19.65
CA GLN A 86 15.08 -1.54 -19.93
C GLN A 86 15.34 -2.45 -18.74
N GLU A 87 15.61 -3.73 -19.01
CA GLU A 87 15.97 -4.74 -18.02
C GLU A 87 17.19 -5.54 -18.48
N SER A 88 18.11 -5.87 -17.57
CA SER A 88 19.28 -6.72 -17.89
C SER A 88 18.92 -8.21 -17.99
N GLN A 89 17.78 -8.59 -17.41
CA GLN A 89 17.22 -9.94 -17.42
C GLN A 89 15.70 -9.79 -17.38
N THR A 90 14.97 -10.62 -18.13
CA THR A 90 13.50 -10.63 -18.09
C THR A 90 12.99 -11.44 -16.89
N PRO A 91 11.95 -10.98 -16.17
CA PRO A 91 11.35 -11.75 -15.09
C PRO A 91 10.74 -13.05 -15.62
N VAL A 92 10.91 -14.15 -14.89
CA VAL A 92 10.31 -15.44 -15.25
C VAL A 92 8.80 -15.47 -14.99
N ASN A 93 8.31 -14.58 -14.13
CA ASN A 93 6.90 -14.39 -13.82
C ASN A 93 6.67 -12.98 -13.27
N THR A 94 5.47 -12.45 -13.49
CA THR A 94 5.02 -11.18 -12.91
C THR A 94 3.67 -11.35 -12.21
N TYR A 95 3.47 -10.68 -11.08
CA TYR A 95 2.20 -10.69 -10.34
C TYR A 95 1.98 -9.35 -9.62
N HIS A 96 0.75 -9.07 -9.18
CA HIS A 96 0.49 -7.93 -8.30
C HIS A 96 0.51 -8.38 -6.84
N ASP A 97 1.12 -7.61 -5.95
CA ASP A 97 1.00 -7.84 -4.51
C ASP A 97 -0.35 -7.34 -3.96
N GLN A 98 -0.55 -7.49 -2.65
CA GLN A 98 -1.79 -7.06 -1.98
C GLN A 98 -2.06 -5.55 -2.07
N TYR A 99 -1.04 -4.73 -2.36
CA TYR A 99 -1.17 -3.28 -2.54
C TYR A 99 -1.35 -2.90 -4.02
N GLY A 100 -1.29 -3.87 -4.93
CA GLY A 100 -1.39 -3.65 -6.37
C GLY A 100 -0.05 -3.30 -7.03
N ASN A 101 1.09 -3.41 -6.33
CA ASN A 101 2.42 -3.21 -6.94
C ASN A 101 2.73 -4.33 -7.93
N LEU A 102 3.27 -4.01 -9.11
CA LEU A 102 3.73 -5.03 -10.05
C LEU A 102 5.06 -5.60 -9.58
N ILE A 103 5.11 -6.90 -9.32
CA ILE A 103 6.30 -7.62 -8.87
C ILE A 103 6.83 -8.51 -9.97
N GLY A 104 8.13 -8.45 -10.23
CA GLY A 104 8.88 -9.32 -11.13
C GLY A 104 9.69 -10.35 -10.35
N THR A 105 9.61 -11.62 -10.76
CA THR A 105 10.43 -12.69 -10.18
C THR A 105 11.64 -12.97 -11.07
N PHE A 106 12.84 -12.89 -10.51
CA PHE A 106 14.11 -13.17 -11.18
C PHE A 106 14.77 -14.39 -10.52
N ILE A 107 15.35 -15.27 -11.32
CA ILE A 107 15.93 -16.53 -10.83
C ILE A 107 17.37 -16.67 -11.33
N TRP A 108 18.24 -17.09 -10.41
CA TRP A 108 19.58 -17.61 -10.70
C TRP A 108 19.68 -19.03 -10.17
N ASN A 109 19.96 -19.99 -11.06
CA ASN A 109 20.04 -21.42 -10.71
C ASN A 109 21.06 -21.68 -9.60
N ALA A 110 22.18 -20.97 -9.62
CA ALA A 110 23.15 -20.97 -8.54
C ALA A 110 23.93 -19.64 -8.47
N ILE A 111 24.32 -19.26 -7.26
CA ILE A 111 25.35 -18.24 -7.01
C ILE A 111 26.52 -18.94 -6.31
N ALA A 112 27.67 -19.00 -6.99
CA ALA A 112 28.85 -19.68 -6.49
C ALA A 112 29.41 -18.99 -5.21
N PRO A 113 30.20 -19.71 -4.39
CA PRO A 113 30.85 -19.14 -3.20
C PRO A 113 31.59 -17.83 -3.51
N HIS A 114 31.40 -16.80 -2.69
CA HIS A 114 32.08 -15.50 -2.81
C HIS A 114 31.89 -14.78 -4.15
N THR A 115 30.82 -15.10 -4.88
CA THR A 115 30.48 -14.42 -6.14
C THR A 115 29.20 -13.60 -6.02
N SER A 116 28.97 -12.75 -7.01
CA SER A 116 27.80 -11.88 -7.10
C SER A 116 27.11 -12.03 -8.44
N VAL A 117 25.79 -11.83 -8.44
CA VAL A 117 24.98 -11.62 -9.64
C VAL A 117 24.32 -10.25 -9.57
N ASN A 118 24.04 -9.66 -10.72
CA ASN A 118 23.48 -8.32 -10.83
C ASN A 118 22.19 -8.33 -11.65
N LEU A 119 21.24 -7.50 -11.23
CA LEU A 119 20.03 -7.16 -11.96
C LEU A 119 19.97 -5.65 -12.10
N SER A 120 19.88 -5.17 -13.34
CA SER A 120 19.75 -3.76 -13.68
C SER A 120 18.39 -3.51 -14.30
N LEU A 121 17.63 -2.60 -13.71
CA LEU A 121 16.32 -2.17 -14.20
C LEU A 121 16.37 -0.66 -14.40
N THR A 122 16.08 -0.19 -15.60
CA THR A 122 16.08 1.25 -15.95
C THR A 122 14.66 1.71 -16.23
N TYR A 123 14.34 2.86 -15.66
CA TYR A 123 13.03 3.45 -15.65
C TYR A 123 13.07 4.87 -16.18
N THR A 124 11.98 5.29 -16.82
CA THR A 124 11.64 6.71 -16.96
C THR A 124 10.56 7.05 -15.96
N ALA A 125 10.59 8.26 -15.43
CA ALA A 125 9.54 8.76 -14.54
C ALA A 125 9.22 10.21 -14.86
N THR A 126 7.95 10.57 -14.75
CA THR A 126 7.49 11.96 -14.74
C THR A 126 6.87 12.23 -13.38
N SER A 127 7.36 13.25 -12.67
CA SER A 127 6.80 13.69 -11.39
C SER A 127 6.43 15.17 -11.47
N SER A 128 5.38 15.59 -10.77
CA SER A 128 4.81 16.93 -10.82
C SER A 128 4.51 17.46 -9.42
N GLU A 129 4.51 18.78 -9.28
CA GLU A 129 3.79 19.41 -8.17
C GLU A 129 2.33 19.02 -8.24
N VAL A 130 1.65 18.90 -7.11
CA VAL A 130 0.23 18.57 -7.11
C VAL A 130 -0.50 19.31 -6.01
N SER A 131 -1.71 19.75 -6.31
CA SER A 131 -2.70 20.22 -5.35
C SER A 131 -4.05 19.61 -5.71
N TYR A 132 -5.07 19.78 -4.85
CA TYR A 132 -6.37 19.14 -5.06
C TYR A 132 -7.51 20.15 -4.88
N HIS A 133 -8.51 20.07 -5.74
CA HIS A 133 -9.76 20.82 -5.60
C HIS A 133 -10.69 20.12 -4.61
N LEU A 134 -10.40 20.27 -3.31
CA LEU A 134 -11.15 19.58 -2.26
C LEU A 134 -12.55 20.19 -2.05
N PRO A 135 -13.62 19.38 -2.04
CA PRO A 135 -14.97 19.86 -1.74
C PRO A 135 -15.11 20.22 -0.26
N THR A 136 -16.08 21.08 0.06
CA THR A 136 -16.37 21.47 1.45
C THR A 136 -17.20 20.44 2.22
N THR A 137 -17.85 19.52 1.50
CA THR A 137 -18.70 18.46 2.05
C THR A 137 -18.41 17.14 1.36
N TYR A 138 -18.46 16.05 2.13
CA TYR A 138 -18.21 14.69 1.65
C TYR A 138 -19.41 13.79 1.98
N PRO A 139 -19.82 12.88 1.09
CA PRO A 139 -20.70 11.80 1.49
C PRO A 139 -20.00 10.90 2.52
N PRO A 140 -20.76 10.10 3.29
CA PRO A 140 -20.18 9.05 4.13
C PRO A 140 -19.39 8.05 3.26
N TYR A 141 -18.30 7.52 3.80
CA TYR A 141 -17.57 6.45 3.13
C TYR A 141 -18.48 5.26 2.80
N ASN A 142 -18.32 4.70 1.59
CA ASN A 142 -18.82 3.37 1.31
C ASN A 142 -18.01 2.32 2.08
N ILE A 143 -18.48 1.96 3.29
CA ILE A 143 -17.84 0.98 4.17
C ILE A 143 -17.76 -0.44 3.59
N HIS A 144 -18.49 -0.70 2.50
CA HIS A 144 -18.47 -1.98 1.82
C HIS A 144 -17.46 -2.05 0.68
N SER A 145 -16.91 -0.91 0.26
CA SER A 145 -15.86 -0.84 -0.76
C SER A 145 -14.59 -1.59 -0.32
N SER A 146 -13.89 -2.15 -1.29
CA SER A 146 -12.59 -2.81 -1.08
C SER A 146 -11.54 -1.85 -0.54
N VAL A 147 -11.46 -0.63 -1.09
CA VAL A 147 -10.57 0.44 -0.60
C VAL A 147 -10.77 0.66 0.89
N TYR A 148 -12.01 0.94 1.32
CA TYR A 148 -12.29 1.22 2.71
C TYR A 148 -11.93 0.02 3.59
N LYS A 149 -12.47 -1.16 3.29
CA LYS A 149 -12.23 -2.37 4.08
C LYS A 149 -10.75 -2.72 4.20
N PHE A 150 -10.00 -2.61 3.11
CA PHE A 150 -8.59 -2.97 3.08
C PHE A 150 -7.76 -1.98 3.91
N TYR A 151 -7.86 -0.69 3.61
CA TYR A 151 -7.02 0.33 4.21
C TYR A 151 -7.50 0.82 5.59
N THR A 152 -8.66 0.38 6.09
CA THR A 152 -9.04 0.53 7.50
C THR A 152 -9.01 -0.80 8.28
N ASN A 153 -8.44 -1.86 7.70
CA ASN A 153 -8.32 -3.15 8.39
C ASN A 153 -7.30 -3.06 9.53
N PRO A 154 -7.66 -3.31 10.79
CA PRO A 154 -6.72 -3.25 11.92
C PRO A 154 -5.58 -4.28 11.83
N GLN A 155 -5.75 -5.34 11.04
CA GLN A 155 -4.73 -6.36 10.82
C GLN A 155 -3.72 -5.98 9.72
N LEU A 156 -4.04 -4.98 8.88
CA LEU A 156 -3.13 -4.51 7.85
C LEU A 156 -1.99 -3.72 8.52
N GLU A 157 -0.76 -4.23 8.41
CA GLU A 157 0.44 -3.59 8.95
C GLU A 157 0.35 -3.35 10.48
N SER A 158 -0.27 -4.29 11.20
CA SER A 158 -0.60 -4.14 12.62
C SER A 158 0.60 -3.90 13.56
N GLN A 159 1.81 -4.25 13.14
CA GLN A 159 3.03 -3.94 13.88
C GLN A 159 3.40 -2.45 13.79
N GLN A 160 3.26 -1.86 12.59
CA GLN A 160 3.62 -0.47 12.33
C GLN A 160 2.50 0.50 12.71
N VAL A 161 1.25 0.16 12.41
CA VAL A 161 0.12 1.08 12.55
C VAL A 161 -0.56 0.92 13.92
N ASN A 162 -0.84 -0.32 14.34
CA ASN A 162 -1.50 -0.66 15.60
C ASN A 162 -2.73 0.21 15.95
N THR A 163 -3.78 0.16 15.12
CA THR A 163 -5.00 0.99 15.29
C THR A 163 -5.82 0.70 16.55
N ASP A 164 -5.54 -0.41 17.23
CA ASP A 164 -6.21 -0.77 18.50
C ASP A 164 -5.48 -0.18 19.72
N SER A 165 -4.46 0.66 19.49
CA SER A 165 -3.68 1.31 20.53
C SER A 165 -4.47 2.41 21.25
N PRO A 166 -4.57 2.37 22.60
CA PRO A 166 -5.14 3.46 23.37
C PRO A 166 -4.41 4.79 23.19
N VAL A 167 -3.12 4.77 22.84
CA VAL A 167 -2.32 5.98 22.59
C VAL A 167 -2.85 6.73 21.37
N LEU A 168 -3.07 6.00 20.27
CA LEU A 168 -3.57 6.61 19.03
C LEU A 168 -5.02 7.07 19.20
N GLU A 169 -5.84 6.27 19.90
CA GLU A 169 -7.23 6.62 20.20
C GLU A 169 -7.31 7.91 21.03
N GLN A 170 -6.46 8.07 22.04
CA GLN A 170 -6.40 9.29 22.86
C GLN A 170 -5.99 10.52 22.04
N ILE A 171 -5.02 10.38 21.13
CA ILE A 171 -4.62 11.47 20.25
C ILE A 171 -5.81 11.86 19.36
N ASP A 172 -6.42 10.91 18.67
CA ASP A 172 -7.59 11.15 17.82
C ASP A 172 -8.71 11.88 18.58
N GLN A 173 -9.07 11.42 19.78
CA GLN A 173 -10.09 12.03 20.63
C GLN A 173 -9.73 13.46 21.09
N SER A 174 -8.44 13.76 21.23
CA SER A 174 -7.97 15.10 21.64
C SER A 174 -7.87 16.09 20.48
N VAL A 175 -7.67 15.59 19.26
CA VAL A 175 -7.39 16.41 18.06
C VAL A 175 -8.65 16.63 17.23
N ILE A 176 -9.44 15.58 17.02
CA ILE A 176 -10.61 15.61 16.14
C ILE A 176 -11.79 16.25 16.86
N LYS A 177 -12.43 17.22 16.20
CA LYS A 177 -13.62 17.89 16.75
C LYS A 177 -14.90 17.21 16.27
N PRO A 178 -15.96 17.20 17.10
CA PRO A 178 -17.28 16.73 16.67
C PRO A 178 -17.76 17.47 15.42
N GLY A 179 -18.22 16.71 14.42
CA GLY A 179 -18.77 17.26 13.18
C GLY A 179 -17.74 17.51 12.06
N GLU A 180 -16.44 17.31 12.31
CA GLU A 180 -15.43 17.42 11.24
C GLU A 180 -15.67 16.35 10.15
N ASN A 181 -15.54 16.79 8.90
CA ASN A 181 -15.57 15.90 7.74
C ASN A 181 -14.24 15.13 7.61
N PRO A 182 -14.12 14.12 6.73
CA PRO A 182 -12.91 13.30 6.63
C PRO A 182 -11.63 14.10 6.30
N GLU A 183 -11.72 15.14 5.49
CA GLU A 183 -10.60 16.01 5.12
C GLU A 183 -10.15 16.87 6.30
N GLN A 184 -11.09 17.48 7.02
CA GLN A 184 -10.81 18.26 8.23
C GLN A 184 -10.15 17.41 9.32
N LYS A 185 -10.63 16.18 9.52
CA LYS A 185 -9.99 15.20 10.42
C LYS A 185 -8.56 14.89 9.99
N ALA A 186 -8.38 14.56 8.71
CA ALA A 186 -7.06 14.26 8.16
C ALA A 186 -6.09 15.44 8.33
N GLN A 187 -6.56 16.67 8.14
CA GLN A 187 -5.77 17.90 8.33
C GLN A 187 -5.44 18.15 9.79
N ALA A 188 -6.40 17.99 10.71
CA ALA A 188 -6.18 18.17 12.14
C ALA A 188 -5.12 17.20 12.67
N LEU A 189 -5.22 15.92 12.28
CA LEU A 189 -4.24 14.89 12.63
C LEU A 189 -2.87 15.17 11.99
N PHE A 190 -2.82 15.61 10.72
CA PHE A 190 -1.59 16.00 10.06
C PHE A 190 -0.87 17.12 10.80
N ASN A 191 -1.62 18.17 11.15
CA ASN A 191 -1.10 19.31 11.91
C ASN A 191 -0.58 18.88 13.27
N TRP A 192 -1.26 17.95 13.95
CA TRP A 192 -0.78 17.41 15.22
C TRP A 192 0.55 16.68 15.04
N VAL A 193 0.70 15.81 14.04
CA VAL A 193 1.97 15.11 13.76
C VAL A 193 3.09 16.12 13.50
N VAL A 194 2.86 17.09 12.63
CA VAL A 194 3.85 18.13 12.27
C VAL A 194 4.28 18.97 13.48
N GLN A 195 3.36 19.23 14.41
CA GLN A 195 3.64 20.04 15.60
C GLN A 195 4.33 19.27 16.72
N ASN A 196 4.09 17.95 16.83
CA ASN A 196 4.50 17.17 17.99
C ASN A 196 5.68 16.25 17.73
N ILE A 197 5.98 15.90 16.48
CA ILE A 197 7.07 14.99 16.14
C ILE A 197 8.27 15.77 15.60
N HIS A 198 9.45 15.48 16.14
CA HIS A 198 10.71 16.10 15.73
C HIS A 198 11.58 15.13 14.93
N TYR A 199 12.06 15.59 13.78
CA TYR A 199 12.94 14.80 12.93
C TYR A 199 14.30 14.58 13.58
N ASN A 200 14.78 13.34 13.64
CA ASN A 200 16.07 13.01 14.21
C ASN A 200 16.91 12.13 13.28
N TYR A 201 17.93 12.73 12.65
CA TYR A 201 18.84 12.09 11.71
C TYR A 201 19.72 10.99 12.30
N SER A 202 19.82 10.91 13.63
CA SER A 202 20.64 9.88 14.31
C SER A 202 19.85 8.60 14.63
N LEU A 203 18.54 8.61 14.41
CA LEU A 203 17.68 7.46 14.71
C LEU A 203 17.64 6.46 13.56
N GLN A 204 17.35 5.22 13.94
CA GLN A 204 16.75 4.24 13.03
C GLN A 204 15.23 4.31 13.18
N ALA A 205 14.51 3.96 12.12
CA ALA A 205 13.05 3.85 12.17
C ALA A 205 12.62 2.96 13.34
N SER A 206 11.65 3.43 14.12
CA SER A 206 11.01 2.65 15.17
C SER A 206 10.19 1.50 14.58
N GLY A 207 9.60 1.72 13.41
CA GLY A 207 8.64 0.82 12.79
C GLY A 207 7.35 0.69 13.61
N SER A 208 6.96 1.73 14.35
CA SER A 208 5.75 1.74 15.17
C SER A 208 5.21 3.16 15.39
N ALA A 209 4.01 3.42 14.88
CA ALA A 209 3.21 4.61 15.14
C ALA A 209 3.12 4.93 16.63
N VAL A 210 2.90 3.92 17.46
CA VAL A 210 2.77 4.09 18.92
C VAL A 210 4.10 4.56 19.52
N ALA A 211 5.21 3.94 19.13
CA ALA A 211 6.52 4.37 19.62
C ALA A 211 6.84 5.80 19.16
N THR A 212 6.52 6.18 17.92
CA THR A 212 6.69 7.56 17.43
C THR A 212 5.84 8.54 18.25
N ALA A 213 4.58 8.20 18.52
CA ALA A 213 3.69 9.02 19.34
C ALA A 213 4.21 9.22 20.77
N GLU A 214 4.76 8.18 21.39
CA GLU A 214 5.29 8.26 22.76
C GLU A 214 6.63 8.98 22.84
N THR A 215 7.50 8.80 21.85
CA THR A 215 8.86 9.37 21.85
C THR A 215 8.94 10.79 21.30
N HIS A 216 7.94 11.21 20.51
CA HIS A 216 7.93 12.49 19.80
C HIS A 216 9.14 12.69 18.86
N LEU A 217 9.80 11.59 18.47
CA LEU A 217 10.99 11.59 17.63
C LEU A 217 10.82 10.58 16.50
N GLY A 218 11.34 10.89 15.32
CA GLY A 218 11.30 9.96 14.20
C GLY A 218 12.09 10.39 12.98
N ILE A 219 12.15 9.51 12.00
CA ILE A 219 12.54 9.82 10.61
C ILE A 219 11.32 9.73 9.70
N CYS A 220 11.48 9.92 8.38
CA CYS A 220 10.35 9.96 7.44
C CYS A 220 9.37 8.78 7.55
N SER A 221 9.88 7.56 7.73
CA SER A 221 9.03 6.38 7.94
C SER A 221 8.21 6.45 9.22
N ASP A 222 8.77 6.98 10.32
CA ASP A 222 8.07 7.10 11.60
C ASP A 222 6.94 8.15 11.55
N PHE A 223 7.17 9.27 10.84
CA PHE A 223 6.14 10.27 10.55
C PHE A 223 5.00 9.66 9.73
N ALA A 224 5.33 8.89 8.70
CA ALA A 224 4.34 8.19 7.89
C ALA A 224 3.59 7.11 8.68
N ASP A 225 4.29 6.30 9.49
CA ASP A 225 3.72 5.26 10.35
C ASP A 225 2.68 5.86 11.29
N LEU A 226 3.05 6.94 11.99
CA LEU A 226 2.14 7.62 12.91
C LEU A 226 0.95 8.25 12.19
N TYR A 227 1.18 8.94 11.08
CA TYR A 227 0.08 9.60 10.37
C TYR A 227 -0.92 8.59 9.77
N VAL A 228 -0.44 7.50 9.17
CA VAL A 228 -1.30 6.37 8.74
C VAL A 228 -2.00 5.74 9.95
N GLY A 229 -1.30 5.57 11.08
CA GLY A 229 -1.83 5.13 12.37
C GLY A 229 -3.07 5.91 12.80
N LEU A 230 -2.94 7.23 12.91
CA LEU A 230 -4.01 8.14 13.32
C LEU A 230 -5.15 8.15 12.31
N LEU A 231 -4.86 8.26 11.01
CA LEU A 231 -5.89 8.23 9.97
C LEU A 231 -6.75 6.96 10.03
N ARG A 232 -6.12 5.78 10.13
CA ARG A 232 -6.84 4.51 10.18
C ARG A 232 -7.57 4.29 11.50
N THR A 233 -7.06 4.83 12.61
CA THR A 233 -7.74 4.87 13.91
C THR A 233 -9.04 5.69 13.80
N ALA A 234 -8.96 6.85 13.13
CA ALA A 234 -10.09 7.72 12.78
C ALA A 234 -10.99 7.20 11.64
N LYS A 235 -10.76 5.96 11.17
CA LYS A 235 -11.49 5.30 10.07
C LYS A 235 -11.41 6.02 8.72
N ILE A 236 -10.28 6.68 8.46
CA ILE A 236 -9.92 7.25 7.16
C ILE A 236 -8.99 6.23 6.46
N PRO A 237 -9.35 5.72 5.27
CA PRO A 237 -8.48 4.80 4.54
C PRO A 237 -7.18 5.52 4.17
N ALA A 238 -6.04 4.95 4.54
CA ALA A 238 -4.73 5.55 4.32
C ALA A 238 -3.70 4.49 3.93
N ARG A 239 -2.73 4.86 3.11
CA ARG A 239 -1.65 4.00 2.65
C ARG A 239 -0.30 4.69 2.70
N PHE A 240 0.73 3.88 2.86
CA PHE A 240 2.11 4.31 2.69
C PHE A 240 2.42 4.45 1.21
N VAL A 241 3.16 5.49 0.86
CA VAL A 241 3.85 5.59 -0.43
C VAL A 241 5.33 5.63 -0.15
N GLY A 242 6.04 4.63 -0.68
CA GLY A 242 7.49 4.60 -0.67
C GLY A 242 8.05 5.05 -2.01
N GLY A 243 9.11 5.83 -1.96
CA GLY A 243 9.65 6.42 -3.17
C GLY A 243 11.05 6.98 -2.99
N TYR A 244 11.42 7.84 -3.93
CA TYR A 244 12.68 8.55 -3.91
C TYR A 244 12.44 10.04 -4.01
N VAL A 245 13.11 10.80 -3.16
CA VAL A 245 13.14 12.26 -3.25
C VAL A 245 14.54 12.68 -3.66
N THR A 246 14.64 13.28 -4.85
CA THR A 246 15.89 13.91 -5.30
C THR A 246 16.11 15.23 -4.54
N SER A 247 17.30 15.82 -4.57
CA SER A 247 17.70 17.05 -3.90
C SER A 247 17.81 18.18 -4.93
N ASN A 248 16.93 19.16 -4.86
CA ASN A 248 16.56 20.21 -5.79
C ASN A 248 16.47 19.73 -7.25
N GLY A 249 15.96 18.52 -7.48
CA GLY A 249 15.90 17.92 -8.81
C GLY A 249 17.27 17.52 -9.40
N SER A 250 18.35 17.51 -8.62
CA SER A 250 19.71 17.20 -9.10
C SER A 250 19.95 15.73 -9.40
N GLY A 251 19.03 14.84 -9.01
CA GLY A 251 19.21 13.38 -9.07
C GLY A 251 19.98 12.79 -7.89
N GLN A 252 20.66 13.60 -7.07
CA GLN A 252 21.16 13.16 -5.76
C GLN A 252 19.99 13.15 -4.78
N GLY A 253 19.82 12.12 -3.96
CA GLY A 253 18.63 12.03 -3.10
C GLY A 253 18.64 10.82 -2.21
N GLY A 254 17.47 10.54 -1.64
CA GLY A 254 17.28 9.42 -0.74
C GLY A 254 15.95 8.74 -0.93
N PHE A 255 15.89 7.51 -0.43
CA PHE A 255 14.60 6.89 -0.18
C PHE A 255 13.81 7.72 0.81
N HIS A 256 12.52 7.85 0.52
CA HIS A 256 11.58 8.57 1.35
C HIS A 256 10.27 7.80 1.47
N GLN A 257 9.54 8.03 2.55
CA GLN A 257 8.24 7.44 2.77
C GLN A 257 7.28 8.54 3.22
N TRP A 258 6.12 8.60 2.59
CA TRP A 258 5.04 9.54 2.90
C TRP A 258 3.70 8.82 2.82
N VAL A 259 2.59 9.57 2.77
CA VAL A 259 1.24 9.05 2.93
C VAL A 259 0.34 9.49 1.79
N GLU A 260 -0.57 8.60 1.39
CA GLU A 260 -1.80 8.98 0.72
C GLU A 260 -3.01 8.56 1.55
N PHE A 261 -4.03 9.40 1.59
CA PHE A 261 -5.30 9.12 2.27
C PHE A 261 -6.44 9.26 1.28
N TYR A 262 -7.48 8.44 1.45
CA TYR A 262 -8.59 8.37 0.53
C TYR A 262 -9.74 9.23 1.01
N LEU A 263 -10.23 10.14 0.17
CA LEU A 263 -11.41 10.94 0.45
C LEU A 263 -12.60 10.49 -0.45
N PRO A 264 -13.83 10.40 0.10
CA PRO A 264 -15.02 10.11 -0.70
C PRO A 264 -15.14 11.09 -1.87
N THR A 265 -15.61 10.63 -3.03
CA THR A 265 -15.69 11.39 -4.30
C THR A 265 -14.38 11.94 -4.89
N VAL A 266 -13.32 12.10 -4.10
CA VAL A 266 -12.02 12.68 -4.53
C VAL A 266 -11.00 11.61 -4.89
N GLY A 267 -10.90 10.53 -4.13
CA GLY A 267 -9.88 9.49 -4.33
C GLY A 267 -8.64 9.67 -3.44
N TRP A 268 -7.49 9.18 -3.89
CA TRP A 268 -6.22 9.24 -3.14
C TRP A 268 -5.59 10.65 -3.19
N VAL A 269 -5.41 11.21 -2.00
CA VAL A 269 -4.83 12.53 -1.75
C VAL A 269 -3.50 12.36 -1.02
N VAL A 270 -2.45 13.00 -1.54
CA VAL A 270 -1.10 12.90 -0.97
C VAL A 270 -0.91 13.84 0.22
N ALA A 271 -0.11 13.38 1.18
CA ALA A 271 0.40 14.21 2.26
C ALA A 271 1.77 13.71 2.72
N ASP A 272 2.70 14.64 2.96
CA ASP A 272 3.99 14.34 3.58
C ASP A 272 4.13 15.06 4.94
N PRO A 273 3.90 14.34 6.05
CA PRO A 273 4.03 14.92 7.38
C PRO A 273 5.49 15.29 7.74
N THR A 274 6.49 14.73 7.06
CA THR A 274 7.91 15.08 7.26
C THR A 274 8.18 16.53 6.86
N TRP A 275 7.51 17.00 5.80
CA TRP A 275 7.63 18.35 5.25
C TRP A 275 6.39 19.20 5.45
N GLY A 276 5.50 18.81 6.35
CA GLY A 276 4.21 19.47 6.55
C GLY A 276 4.29 20.96 6.93
N ALA A 277 5.37 21.40 7.58
CA ALA A 277 5.62 22.81 7.87
C ALA A 277 5.75 23.68 6.61
N TYR A 278 6.00 23.07 5.44
CA TYR A 278 6.12 23.71 4.14
C TYR A 278 4.87 23.54 3.26
N GLY A 279 3.74 23.11 3.85
CA GLY A 279 2.47 23.01 3.12
C GLY A 279 2.34 21.74 2.28
N TYR A 280 2.71 20.59 2.85
CA TYR A 280 2.62 19.26 2.22
C TYR A 280 1.39 18.46 2.65
N PHE A 281 0.31 19.15 3.05
CA PHE A 281 -0.99 18.53 3.25
C PHE A 281 -1.84 18.69 2.00
N ALA A 282 -2.42 17.61 1.48
CA ALA A 282 -3.17 17.61 0.23
C ALA A 282 -2.44 18.33 -0.91
N SER A 283 -1.11 18.20 -0.93
CA SER A 283 -0.26 18.79 -1.95
C SER A 283 1.19 18.29 -1.84
N LEU A 284 1.90 18.37 -2.96
CA LEU A 284 3.36 18.34 -3.02
C LEU A 284 3.80 19.63 -3.72
N GLN A 285 4.69 20.38 -3.09
CA GLN A 285 5.16 21.69 -3.56
C GLN A 285 6.40 21.56 -4.46
N ASP A 286 6.54 20.41 -5.12
CA ASP A 286 7.71 20.06 -5.91
C ASP A 286 7.40 18.97 -6.95
N HIS A 287 8.37 18.77 -7.86
CA HIS A 287 8.37 17.69 -8.83
C HIS A 287 9.44 16.62 -8.52
N TRP A 288 10.02 16.60 -7.31
CA TRP A 288 11.13 15.70 -6.94
C TRP A 288 10.67 14.49 -6.10
N HIS A 289 9.39 14.38 -5.76
CA HIS A 289 8.75 13.21 -5.15
C HIS A 289 8.36 12.17 -6.20
N ILE A 290 9.15 11.10 -6.30
CA ILE A 290 8.90 10.03 -7.26
C ILE A 290 8.37 8.84 -6.48
N GLY A 291 7.08 8.57 -6.58
CA GLY A 291 6.47 7.37 -5.99
C GLY A 291 7.06 6.12 -6.64
N LEU A 292 7.37 5.08 -5.86
CA LEU A 292 7.97 3.84 -6.36
C LEU A 292 7.24 2.56 -5.93
N TYR A 293 6.44 2.59 -4.85
CA TYR A 293 5.56 1.50 -4.45
C TYR A 293 4.53 1.98 -3.40
N ASP A 294 3.42 1.26 -3.30
CA ASP A 294 2.46 1.38 -2.19
C ASP A 294 2.79 0.38 -1.07
N GLY A 295 2.47 0.76 0.17
CA GLY A 295 2.63 -0.09 1.36
C GLY A 295 4.02 0.00 2.00
N ILE A 296 4.19 -0.71 3.12
CA ILE A 296 5.45 -0.72 3.86
C ILE A 296 6.48 -1.57 3.14
N ARG A 297 7.66 -1.00 2.94
CA ARG A 297 8.73 -1.59 2.13
C ARG A 297 9.07 -3.04 2.52
N LYS A 298 8.95 -3.93 1.54
CA LYS A 298 9.75 -5.17 1.39
C LYS A 298 10.28 -5.23 -0.05
N ASP A 299 10.93 -4.14 -0.47
CA ASP A 299 11.27 -3.80 -1.86
C ASP A 299 11.88 -4.94 -2.68
N ILE A 300 12.66 -5.79 -2.02
CA ILE A 300 13.24 -6.98 -2.64
C ILE A 300 13.16 -8.11 -1.63
N THR A 301 12.37 -9.14 -1.94
CA THR A 301 12.39 -10.39 -1.17
C THR A 301 13.26 -11.40 -1.89
N VAL A 302 14.32 -11.87 -1.24
CA VAL A 302 15.23 -12.89 -1.80
C VAL A 302 15.10 -14.17 -1.01
N THR A 303 14.93 -15.27 -1.73
CA THR A 303 14.90 -16.63 -1.18
C THR A 303 15.91 -17.51 -1.91
N TRP A 304 16.49 -18.48 -1.21
CA TRP A 304 17.45 -19.41 -1.79
C TRP A 304 17.43 -20.74 -1.06
N ASN A 305 17.88 -21.77 -1.76
CA ASN A 305 18.15 -23.09 -1.21
C ASN A 305 19.65 -23.22 -0.88
N TYR A 306 19.96 -24.03 0.12
CA TYR A 306 21.33 -24.33 0.54
C TYR A 306 21.48 -25.81 0.92
N SER A 307 22.71 -26.32 0.92
CA SER A 307 23.00 -27.68 1.40
C SER A 307 23.09 -27.69 2.94
N PRO A 308 22.23 -28.44 3.65
CA PRO A 308 22.32 -28.55 5.11
C PRO A 308 23.59 -29.24 5.62
N GLN A 309 24.29 -29.99 4.76
CA GLN A 309 25.59 -30.56 5.05
C GLN A 309 26.71 -29.50 5.03
N ALA A 310 26.52 -28.39 4.30
CA ALA A 310 27.51 -27.35 4.12
C ALA A 310 27.27 -26.12 5.01
N LEU A 311 26.01 -25.78 5.32
CA LEU A 311 25.64 -24.65 6.18
C LEU A 311 24.56 -25.04 7.18
N THR A 312 24.66 -24.50 8.40
CA THR A 312 23.53 -24.47 9.35
C THR A 312 22.48 -23.45 8.92
N ALA A 313 21.26 -23.53 9.45
CA ALA A 313 20.21 -22.55 9.15
C ALA A 313 20.59 -21.10 9.50
N SER A 314 21.34 -20.89 10.59
CA SER A 314 21.84 -19.57 11.01
C SER A 314 22.90 -19.00 10.06
N GLN A 315 23.76 -19.87 9.51
CA GLN A 315 24.72 -19.45 8.48
C GLN A 315 24.02 -19.21 7.14
N ALA A 316 23.06 -20.08 6.80
CA ALA A 316 22.29 -19.97 5.58
C ALA A 316 21.48 -18.69 5.53
N SER A 317 20.87 -18.23 6.63
CA SER A 317 20.10 -16.97 6.67
C SER A 317 20.94 -15.71 6.40
N LYS A 318 22.27 -15.82 6.50
CA LYS A 318 23.24 -14.74 6.20
C LYS A 318 24.04 -15.02 4.92
N GLN A 319 23.65 -16.05 4.16
CA GLN A 319 24.42 -16.51 3.01
C GLN A 319 24.42 -15.49 1.87
N ILE A 320 23.24 -14.93 1.56
CA ILE A 320 23.09 -13.91 0.53
C ILE A 320 22.95 -12.53 1.19
N THR A 321 23.83 -11.61 0.84
CA THR A 321 23.64 -10.18 1.13
C THR A 321 23.05 -9.49 -0.09
N ILE A 322 22.03 -8.68 0.13
CA ILE A 322 21.37 -7.88 -0.91
C ILE A 322 21.94 -6.47 -0.80
N SER A 323 22.40 -5.93 -1.93
CA SER A 323 22.75 -4.52 -2.05
C SER A 323 22.00 -3.94 -3.23
N TYR A 324 21.43 -2.75 -3.08
CA TYR A 324 20.80 -2.07 -4.20
C TYR A 324 21.09 -0.58 -4.16
N GLN A 325 21.12 0.03 -5.34
CA GLN A 325 21.39 1.45 -5.50
C GLN A 325 20.48 1.99 -6.60
N TYR A 326 20.02 3.22 -6.41
CA TYR A 326 19.32 3.97 -7.44
C TYR A 326 20.21 5.08 -7.93
N GLN A 327 20.34 5.18 -9.25
CA GLN A 327 21.08 6.25 -9.91
C GLN A 327 20.09 7.10 -10.70
N PHE A 328 19.62 8.18 -10.10
CA PHE A 328 18.68 9.11 -10.73
C PHE A 328 19.42 10.17 -11.54
N HIS A 329 18.91 10.41 -12.74
CA HIS A 329 19.35 11.47 -13.63
C HIS A 329 18.10 12.27 -14.01
N LYS A 330 18.04 13.55 -13.65
CA LYS A 330 16.99 14.42 -14.17
C LYS A 330 17.22 14.60 -15.66
N THR A 331 16.21 14.28 -16.46
CA THR A 331 16.26 14.52 -17.89
C THR A 331 16.08 16.02 -18.09
N VAL A 332 17.14 16.72 -18.48
CA VAL A 332 16.98 18.08 -19.00
C VAL A 332 16.33 17.92 -20.38
N PRO A 333 15.22 18.59 -20.71
CA PRO A 333 14.59 18.43 -22.01
C PRO A 333 15.57 18.86 -23.11
N ILE A 334 16.19 17.88 -23.76
CA ILE A 334 16.89 18.07 -25.02
C ILE A 334 15.80 18.01 -26.09
N ALA A 335 15.79 18.98 -27.01
CA ALA A 335 14.92 19.03 -28.18
C ALA A 335 14.67 17.61 -28.77
N PRO A 336 13.45 17.29 -29.23
CA PRO A 336 12.95 15.92 -29.32
C PRO A 336 13.87 15.04 -30.17
N LEU A 337 14.56 14.10 -29.53
CA LEU A 337 15.29 13.04 -30.22
C LEU A 337 14.29 11.99 -30.73
N LYS A 338 14.49 11.53 -31.97
CA LYS A 338 13.66 10.53 -32.64
C LYS A 338 13.47 9.29 -31.75
N PRO A 339 12.27 8.68 -31.71
CA PRO A 339 12.01 7.53 -30.85
C PRO A 339 12.85 6.32 -31.28
N VAL A 340 13.57 5.76 -30.32
CA VAL A 340 14.20 4.43 -30.44
C VAL A 340 13.09 3.38 -30.35
N ILE A 341 13.12 2.40 -31.27
CA ILE A 341 12.14 1.32 -31.30
C ILE A 341 12.39 0.40 -30.10
N VAL A 342 11.52 0.51 -29.09
CA VAL A 342 11.42 -0.41 -27.94
C VAL A 342 10.43 -1.51 -28.28
N THR A 343 10.75 -2.76 -27.95
CA THR A 343 9.78 -3.87 -27.96
C THR A 343 8.73 -3.58 -26.89
N LYS A 344 7.61 -2.96 -27.28
CA LYS A 344 6.51 -2.68 -26.36
C LYS A 344 5.97 -3.98 -25.79
N HIS A 345 6.09 -4.15 -24.47
CA HIS A 345 5.13 -5.00 -23.77
C HIS A 345 3.75 -4.38 -23.98
N LYS A 346 2.76 -5.17 -24.41
CA LYS A 346 1.36 -4.70 -24.46
C LYS A 346 0.88 -4.47 -23.03
N THR A 347 1.14 -3.29 -22.48
CA THR A 347 0.34 -2.72 -21.42
C THR A 347 -0.90 -2.12 -22.07
N THR A 348 -1.97 -2.91 -22.19
CA THR A 348 -3.30 -2.31 -22.11
C THR A 348 -3.29 -1.50 -20.82
N LYS A 349 -3.61 -0.18 -20.85
CA LYS A 349 -3.83 0.63 -19.63
C LYS A 349 -4.67 -0.20 -18.66
N LYS A 350 -4.01 -0.87 -17.74
CA LYS A 350 -4.61 -1.83 -16.81
C LYS A 350 -4.44 -1.13 -15.49
N VAL A 351 -5.51 -0.46 -15.13
CA VAL A 351 -5.64 0.16 -13.83
C VAL A 351 -5.35 -0.89 -12.76
N ARG A 352 -4.67 -0.51 -11.68
CA ARG A 352 -4.22 -1.42 -10.62
C ARG A 352 -5.39 -2.00 -9.83
N PRO A 353 -5.62 -3.31 -9.86
CA PRO A 353 -6.55 -3.91 -8.92
C PRO A 353 -5.90 -3.95 -7.52
N ILE A 354 -6.52 -3.31 -6.55
CA ILE A 354 -6.52 -3.67 -5.14
C ILE A 354 -6.99 -5.12 -5.10
N LEU A 355 -6.06 -6.02 -4.83
CA LEU A 355 -6.44 -7.40 -4.67
C LEU A 355 -7.31 -7.49 -3.43
N ASP A 356 -8.44 -8.18 -3.53
CA ASP A 356 -9.16 -8.55 -2.32
C ASP A 356 -8.14 -9.23 -1.40
N PRO A 357 -8.08 -8.84 -0.11
CA PRO A 357 -7.22 -9.54 0.82
C PRO A 357 -7.55 -11.03 0.69
N PRO A 358 -6.55 -11.93 0.66
CA PRO A 358 -6.85 -13.34 0.58
C PRO A 358 -7.88 -13.61 1.66
N ILE A 359 -9.04 -14.16 1.28
CA ILE A 359 -9.93 -14.76 2.26
C ILE A 359 -9.10 -15.87 2.85
N ILE A 360 -8.40 -15.58 3.95
CA ILE A 360 -7.88 -16.60 4.85
C ILE A 360 -9.12 -17.13 5.53
N SER A 361 -9.92 -17.88 4.78
CA SER A 361 -10.73 -18.90 5.38
C SER A 361 -9.69 -19.86 5.92
N HIS A 362 -9.51 -19.87 7.24
CA HIS A 362 -9.04 -21.08 7.87
C HIS A 362 -10.06 -22.16 7.50
N LYS A 363 -9.83 -22.90 6.42
CA LYS A 363 -10.16 -24.32 6.46
C LYS A 363 -9.22 -24.88 7.52
N VAL A 364 -9.66 -24.80 8.77
CA VAL A 364 -9.19 -25.68 9.81
C VAL A 364 -9.44 -27.07 9.26
N GLN A 365 -8.40 -27.73 8.77
CA GLN A 365 -8.44 -29.18 8.69
C GLN A 365 -8.58 -29.63 10.14
N SER A 366 -9.79 -30.04 10.48
CA SER A 366 -10.13 -30.62 11.77
C SER A 366 -9.16 -31.76 12.05
N VAL A 367 -8.26 -31.57 13.01
CA VAL A 367 -7.64 -32.70 13.69
C VAL A 367 -8.76 -33.33 14.52
N PRO A 368 -9.12 -34.61 14.30
CA PRO A 368 -10.17 -35.25 15.08
C PRO A 368 -9.78 -35.22 16.57
N LEU A 369 -10.65 -34.63 17.39
CA LEU A 369 -10.51 -34.60 18.84
C LEU A 369 -10.38 -36.04 19.36
N ASN A 370 -9.45 -36.29 20.26
CA ASN A 370 -9.36 -37.60 20.89
C ASN A 370 -10.59 -37.87 21.76
N PHE A 371 -10.82 -39.14 22.10
CA PHE A 371 -12.00 -39.57 22.88
C PHE A 371 -12.20 -38.73 24.16
N TRP A 372 -11.11 -38.40 24.87
CA TRP A 372 -11.17 -37.62 26.11
C TRP A 372 -11.55 -36.16 25.88
N GLN A 373 -11.12 -35.56 24.78
CA GLN A 373 -11.51 -34.21 24.39
C GLN A 373 -12.98 -34.15 23.95
N GLN A 374 -13.47 -35.16 23.22
CA GLN A 374 -14.90 -35.26 22.86
C GLN A 374 -15.77 -35.46 24.11
N LEU A 375 -15.33 -36.29 25.06
CA LEU A 375 -16.02 -36.50 26.32
C LEU A 375 -16.09 -35.21 27.14
N TRP A 376 -15.00 -34.43 27.19
CA TRP A 376 -14.94 -33.14 27.91
C TRP A 376 -15.88 -32.08 27.32
N VAL A 377 -15.94 -31.99 25.99
CA VAL A 377 -16.87 -31.07 25.28
C VAL A 377 -18.32 -31.48 25.52
N THR A 378 -18.60 -32.78 25.51
CA THR A 378 -19.96 -33.30 25.74
C THR A 378 -20.41 -33.07 27.19
N LEU A 379 -19.50 -33.28 28.17
CA LEU A 379 -19.76 -33.01 29.60
C LEU A 379 -19.98 -31.51 29.86
N THR A 380 -19.17 -30.63 29.27
CA THR A 380 -19.33 -29.17 29.44
C THR A 380 -20.61 -28.63 28.82
N GLN A 381 -20.98 -29.12 27.63
CA GLN A 381 -22.26 -28.77 27.02
C GLN A 381 -23.45 -29.33 27.81
N TRP A 382 -23.34 -30.54 28.37
CA TRP A 382 -24.37 -31.10 29.23
C TRP A 382 -24.55 -30.28 30.52
N VAL A 383 -23.46 -29.90 31.20
CA VAL A 383 -23.51 -29.04 32.40
C VAL A 383 -24.05 -27.63 32.07
N SER A 384 -23.64 -27.05 30.94
CA SER A 384 -24.15 -25.73 30.49
C SER A 384 -25.64 -25.75 30.16
N ASN A 385 -26.12 -26.82 29.51
CA ASN A 385 -27.53 -26.96 29.18
C ASN A 385 -28.39 -27.30 30.41
N SER A 386 -27.82 -28.01 31.38
CA SER A 386 -28.49 -28.33 32.66
C SER A 386 -28.61 -27.10 33.58
N THR A 387 -27.59 -26.24 33.59
CA THR A 387 -27.64 -24.99 34.38
C THR A 387 -28.60 -23.97 33.77
N LYS A 388 -28.69 -23.90 32.44
CA LYS A 388 -29.69 -23.06 31.74
C LYS A 388 -31.12 -23.55 31.95
N SER A 389 -31.38 -24.85 31.94
CA SER A 389 -32.73 -25.39 32.17
C SER A 389 -33.20 -25.23 33.61
N VAL A 390 -32.30 -25.36 34.60
CA VAL A 390 -32.61 -25.07 36.01
C VAL A 390 -32.85 -23.57 36.23
N ALA A 391 -32.03 -22.69 35.67
CA ALA A 391 -32.23 -21.23 35.77
C ALA A 391 -33.54 -20.77 35.11
N HIS A 392 -33.91 -21.36 33.97
CA HIS A 392 -35.15 -21.04 33.27
C HIS A 392 -36.40 -21.60 33.97
N TRP A 393 -36.27 -22.71 34.71
CA TRP A 393 -37.33 -23.25 35.54
C TRP A 393 -37.57 -22.38 36.79
N PHE A 394 -36.52 -21.94 37.47
CA PHE A 394 -36.64 -21.04 38.63
C PHE A 394 -37.32 -19.72 38.25
N ALA A 395 -36.90 -19.09 37.14
CA ALA A 395 -37.49 -17.82 36.69
C ALA A 395 -38.96 -17.91 36.22
N LYS A 396 -39.49 -19.12 36.04
CA LYS A 396 -40.86 -19.34 35.56
C LYS A 396 -41.84 -19.74 36.67
N TYR A 397 -41.34 -20.23 37.81
CA TYR A 397 -42.18 -20.82 38.85
C TYR A 397 -41.94 -20.27 40.27
N PHE A 398 -40.96 -19.38 40.44
CA PHE A 398 -40.72 -18.55 41.63
C PHE A 398 -40.46 -17.12 41.18
#